data_AF-A0A167XP54-F1
#
_entry.id   AF-A0A167XP54-F1
#
_cell.length_a   1.000
_cell.length_b   1.000
_cell.length_c   1.000
_cell.angle_alpha   90.00
_cell.angle_beta   90.00
_cell.angle_gamma   90.00
#
_symmetry.space_group_name_H-M   'P 1'
#
loop_
_entity.id
_entity.type
_entity.pdbx_description
1 polymer ?
#
loop_
_entity_poly.entity_id
_entity_poly.type
_entity_poly.pdbx_seq_one_letter_code
_entity_poly.pdbx_strand_id
1 'polypeptide(L)'
;MSRPFFDVKEHVFDGQHIREYPRATAHAQEEVLRLCAKQYIPKSNPRPQPGDVSFVAAHANGFELYEPLWDDLLAAAAHHGFRIRSIWIADVAWQGQSGVLNEANLGNDPSWSDHARDLLHMVNVFRADLPRPLVGVGHSFGAAILTQVALMHPRLFTTMVYLDPVLHFNIGGPAFGDGPLERSAVRRDHWPSRAAAAAAFRRSPFYATWDPRVLDVWIAYGLRPLPADVPKAGGSSDGASDGSSNGSSDGPSDDGPKEGHSEQDCDTTTTTAAADSSPVGMLYRPEVPTITAQLPHLRPGVCYVFGGTSGLAEPAARRWCRTSATWCRWSGPGYASNALK
;
A
#
# COMPACT_ATOMS: atom_id res chain seq x y z
N MET A 1 11.10 7.23 13.57
CA MET A 1 10.54 7.15 14.93
C MET A 1 10.26 5.67 15.20
N SER A 2 9.29 5.24 16.00
CA SER A 2 9.02 3.85 16.44
C SER A 2 10.07 3.11 17.28
N ARG A 3 11.37 3.20 16.98
CA ARG A 3 12.44 2.51 17.75
C ARG A 3 12.45 2.77 19.27
N PRO A 4 12.01 3.93 19.80
CA PRO A 4 11.88 4.11 21.24
C PRO A 4 10.87 3.15 21.89
N PHE A 5 9.79 2.81 21.18
CA PHE A 5 8.66 2.03 21.72
C PHE A 5 8.63 0.58 21.24
N PHE A 6 9.26 0.30 20.10
CA PHE A 6 9.26 -1.00 19.45
C PHE A 6 10.67 -1.54 19.25
N ASP A 7 10.81 -2.85 19.39
CA ASP A 7 11.89 -3.61 18.77
C ASP A 7 11.44 -3.93 17.34
N VAL A 8 12.10 -3.31 16.35
CA VAL A 8 11.76 -3.46 14.93
C VAL A 8 12.66 -4.51 14.30
N LYS A 9 12.05 -5.56 13.74
CA LYS A 9 12.74 -6.58 12.94
C LYS A 9 12.37 -6.41 11.48
N GLU A 10 13.34 -6.65 10.61
CA GLU A 10 13.15 -6.68 9.15
C GLU A 10 13.27 -8.14 8.69
N HIS A 11 12.37 -8.53 7.80
CA HIS A 11 12.27 -9.87 7.26
C HIS A 11 12.31 -9.77 5.74
N VAL A 12 13.10 -10.63 5.11
CA VAL A 12 13.08 -10.83 3.67
C VAL A 12 12.61 -12.25 3.40
N PHE A 13 11.61 -12.40 2.54
CA PHE A 13 11.06 -13.69 2.16
C PHE A 13 10.66 -13.69 0.68
N ASP A 14 10.56 -14.88 0.11
CA ASP A 14 10.13 -15.04 -1.28
C ASP A 14 8.63 -14.70 -1.38
N GLY A 15 8.28 -13.90 -2.38
CA GLY A 15 6.89 -13.61 -2.72
C GLY A 15 6.17 -14.85 -3.23
N GLN A 16 4.85 -14.76 -3.34
CA GLN A 16 4.05 -15.86 -3.84
C GLN A 16 4.42 -16.19 -5.29
N HIS A 17 4.58 -17.49 -5.55
CA HIS A 17 4.83 -18.04 -6.87
C HIS A 17 3.56 -18.17 -7.73
N ILE A 18 3.82 -18.00 -9.04
CA ILE A 18 3.04 -17.47 -10.17
C ILE A 18 2.44 -16.10 -9.87
N ARG A 19 2.89 -15.07 -10.60
CA ARG A 19 2.29 -13.71 -10.57
C ARG A 19 1.05 -13.67 -11.46
N GLU A 20 0.16 -12.71 -11.22
CA GLU A 20 -1.12 -12.59 -11.95
C GLU A 20 -0.90 -12.43 -13.45
N TYR A 21 0.06 -11.59 -13.84
CA TYR A 21 0.32 -11.26 -15.23
C TYR A 21 1.72 -11.73 -15.67
N PRO A 22 1.87 -12.18 -16.93
CA PRO A 22 3.15 -12.66 -17.46
C PRO A 22 4.29 -11.65 -17.37
N ARG A 23 3.99 -10.34 -17.41
CA ARG A 23 4.97 -9.25 -17.33
C ARG A 23 5.04 -8.60 -15.94
N ALA A 24 4.58 -9.28 -14.90
CA ALA A 24 4.88 -8.88 -13.53
C ALA A 24 6.38 -9.02 -13.21
N THR A 25 7.08 -9.90 -13.93
CA THR A 25 8.53 -10.10 -13.88
C THR A 25 9.19 -9.71 -15.21
N ALA A 26 10.49 -9.41 -15.17
CA ALA A 26 11.21 -8.80 -16.30
C ALA A 26 11.67 -9.80 -17.37
N HIS A 27 11.99 -11.03 -16.98
CA HIS A 27 12.73 -11.98 -17.82
C HIS A 27 12.03 -13.33 -17.95
N ALA A 28 11.45 -13.87 -16.87
CA ALA A 28 10.75 -15.14 -16.88
C ALA A 28 9.65 -15.20 -15.80
N GLN A 29 8.58 -15.95 -16.06
CA GLN A 29 7.47 -16.11 -15.10
C GLN A 29 7.86 -16.84 -13.80
N GLU A 30 8.97 -17.57 -13.83
CA GLU A 30 9.53 -18.32 -12.69
C GLU A 30 10.43 -17.45 -11.78
N GLU A 31 10.65 -16.17 -12.12
CA GLU A 31 11.46 -15.30 -11.29
C GLU A 31 10.84 -15.07 -9.92
N VAL A 32 11.70 -15.12 -8.89
CA VAL A 32 11.29 -14.93 -7.51
C VAL A 32 11.44 -13.48 -7.14
N LEU A 33 10.33 -12.77 -7.02
CA LEU A 33 10.28 -11.46 -6.39
C LEU A 33 10.31 -11.63 -4.87
N ARG A 34 11.18 -10.89 -4.18
CA ARG A 34 11.30 -10.92 -2.71
C ARG A 34 10.57 -9.76 -2.06
N LEU A 35 10.07 -9.98 -0.86
CA LEU A 35 9.38 -8.97 -0.08
C LEU A 35 10.14 -8.64 1.19
N CYS A 36 10.19 -7.35 1.49
CA CYS A 36 10.65 -6.83 2.76
C CYS A 36 9.43 -6.54 3.65
N ALA A 37 9.42 -7.14 4.84
CA ALA A 37 8.42 -6.84 5.86
C ALA A 37 9.07 -6.36 7.15
N LYS A 38 8.47 -5.33 7.76
CA LYS A 38 8.79 -4.91 9.12
C LYS A 38 7.83 -5.53 10.12
N GLN A 39 8.42 -5.99 11.21
CA GLN A 39 7.73 -6.46 12.41
C GLN A 39 8.06 -5.52 13.56
N TYR A 40 7.07 -4.78 14.05
CA TYR A 40 7.18 -3.91 15.20
C TYR A 40 6.69 -4.65 16.45
N ILE A 41 7.59 -4.96 17.39
CA ILE A 41 7.29 -5.66 18.64
C ILE A 41 7.30 -4.64 19.79
N PRO A 42 6.17 -4.39 20.49
CA PRO A 42 6.15 -3.43 21.58
C PRO A 42 7.11 -3.83 22.71
N LYS A 43 7.98 -2.90 23.12
CA LYS A 43 8.88 -3.10 24.27
C LYS A 43 8.11 -3.24 25.59
N SER A 44 6.88 -2.74 25.64
CA SER A 44 5.95 -2.94 26.74
C SER A 44 5.37 -4.36 26.82
N ASN A 45 5.56 -5.19 25.78
CA ASN A 45 5.03 -6.55 25.71
C ASN A 45 6.03 -7.55 25.11
N PRO A 46 7.21 -7.76 25.74
CA PRO A 46 8.27 -8.63 25.20
C PRO A 46 7.92 -10.13 25.24
N ARG A 47 6.86 -10.51 25.96
CA ARG A 47 6.37 -11.90 26.08
C ARG A 47 4.85 -11.92 25.88
N PRO A 48 4.39 -11.84 24.62
CA PRO A 48 2.97 -11.66 24.34
C PRO A 48 2.17 -12.94 24.63
N GLN A 49 0.98 -12.77 25.20
CA GLN A 49 0.12 -13.86 25.68
C GLN A 49 -0.97 -14.21 24.67
N PRO A 50 -1.66 -15.37 24.81
CA PRO A 50 -2.86 -15.65 24.05
C PRO A 50 -3.88 -14.50 24.19
N GLY A 51 -4.45 -14.05 23.06
CA GLY A 51 -5.40 -12.93 23.02
C GLY A 51 -4.77 -11.56 22.71
N ASP A 52 -3.45 -11.40 22.84
CA ASP A 52 -2.77 -10.17 22.38
C ASP A 52 -2.90 -10.02 20.86
N VAL A 53 -3.19 -8.80 20.41
CA VAL A 53 -3.58 -8.52 19.02
C VAL A 53 -2.36 -8.37 18.13
N SER A 54 -2.34 -9.08 17.00
CA SER A 54 -1.39 -8.79 15.91
C SER A 54 -2.06 -8.03 14.79
N PHE A 55 -1.38 -7.01 14.28
CA PHE A 55 -1.85 -6.25 13.12
C PHE A 55 -1.10 -6.72 11.87
N VAL A 56 -1.83 -6.90 10.77
CA VAL A 56 -1.27 -7.04 9.43
C VAL A 56 -1.72 -5.82 8.64
N ALA A 57 -0.78 -4.96 8.31
CA ALA A 57 -1.04 -3.70 7.64
C ALA A 57 -0.60 -3.74 6.17
N ALA A 58 -1.30 -2.96 5.34
CA ALA A 58 -0.99 -2.76 3.93
C ALA A 58 -0.94 -1.25 3.64
N HIS A 59 0.22 -0.78 3.17
CA HIS A 59 0.47 0.63 2.93
C HIS A 59 -0.33 1.20 1.75
N ALA A 60 -0.44 2.52 1.69
CA ALA A 60 -0.91 3.25 0.51
C ALA A 60 0.21 3.44 -0.52
N ASN A 61 -0.21 3.81 -1.72
CA ASN A 61 0.67 3.83 -2.88
C ASN A 61 1.86 4.75 -2.64
N GLY A 62 3.06 4.25 -2.91
CA GLY A 62 4.31 4.97 -2.76
C GLY A 62 5.12 4.50 -1.56
N PHE A 63 4.59 4.57 -0.32
CA PHE A 63 5.47 4.52 0.87
C PHE A 63 4.85 3.97 2.17
N GLU A 64 5.69 3.30 2.95
CA GLU A 64 5.42 2.86 4.33
C GLU A 64 5.81 3.96 5.35
N LEU A 65 4.90 4.89 5.64
CA LEU A 65 5.14 6.04 6.54
C LEU A 65 4.36 5.97 7.87
N TYR A 66 4.08 4.77 8.35
CA TYR A 66 3.10 4.53 9.41
C TYR A 66 3.70 4.51 10.82
N GLU A 67 5.02 4.69 10.98
CA GLU A 67 5.67 4.67 12.30
C GLU A 67 4.99 5.59 13.34
N PRO A 68 4.64 6.86 13.02
CA PRO A 68 3.95 7.71 13.99
C PRO A 68 2.55 7.19 14.35
N LEU A 69 1.85 6.55 13.41
CA LEU A 69 0.55 5.92 13.67
C LEU A 69 0.71 4.73 14.63
N TRP A 70 1.76 3.92 14.48
CA TRP A 70 2.03 2.79 15.36
C TRP A 70 2.35 3.24 16.79
N ASP A 71 3.10 4.33 16.93
CA ASP A 71 3.41 4.95 18.24
C ASP A 71 2.11 5.39 18.94
N ASP A 72 1.24 6.11 18.22
CA ASP A 72 -0.03 6.60 18.76
C ASP A 72 -1.01 5.45 19.04
N LEU A 73 -1.04 4.42 18.18
CA LEU A 73 -1.85 3.22 18.37
C LEU A 73 -1.44 2.44 19.62
N LEU A 74 -0.14 2.29 19.87
CA LEU A 74 0.37 1.60 21.05
C LEU A 74 0.00 2.36 22.33
N ALA A 75 0.12 3.69 22.33
CA ALA A 75 -0.33 4.52 23.44
C ALA A 75 -1.84 4.38 23.68
N ALA A 76 -2.65 4.47 22.62
CA ALA A 76 -4.10 4.32 22.71
C ALA A 76 -4.52 2.92 23.19
N ALA A 77 -3.83 1.86 22.74
CA ALA A 77 -4.12 0.49 23.15
C ALA A 77 -4.04 0.31 24.67
N ALA A 78 -3.02 0.90 25.31
CA ALA A 78 -2.86 0.88 26.76
C ALA A 78 -4.05 1.55 27.49
N HIS A 79 -4.58 2.65 26.94
CA HIS A 79 -5.75 3.33 27.49
C HIS A 79 -7.06 2.56 27.28
N HIS A 80 -7.17 1.81 26.18
CA HIS A 80 -8.37 1.05 25.82
C HIS A 80 -8.35 -0.42 26.29
N GLY A 81 -7.34 -0.83 27.06
CA GLY A 81 -7.33 -2.11 27.76
C GLY A 81 -7.05 -3.33 26.89
N PHE A 82 -6.39 -3.17 25.74
CA PHE A 82 -5.88 -4.29 24.95
C PHE A 82 -4.37 -4.16 24.72
N ARG A 83 -3.71 -5.29 24.45
CA ARG A 83 -2.27 -5.33 24.22
C ARG A 83 -1.96 -5.70 22.79
N ILE A 84 -0.94 -5.04 22.25
CA ILE A 84 -0.40 -5.33 20.93
C ILE A 84 0.68 -6.40 21.10
N ARG A 85 0.59 -7.46 20.29
CA ARG A 85 1.64 -8.48 20.13
C ARG A 85 2.72 -7.97 19.19
N SER A 86 2.31 -7.64 17.97
CA SER A 86 3.19 -7.10 16.94
C SER A 86 2.38 -6.46 15.82
N ILE A 87 3.00 -5.52 15.11
CA ILE A 87 2.46 -4.94 13.87
C ILE A 87 3.36 -5.39 12.74
N TRP A 88 2.77 -5.93 11.68
CA TRP A 88 3.46 -6.39 10.49
C TRP A 88 3.01 -5.57 9.29
N ILE A 89 3.97 -5.13 8.47
CA ILE A 89 3.70 -4.44 7.21
C ILE A 89 4.76 -4.86 6.20
N ALA A 90 4.31 -5.30 5.03
CA ALA A 90 5.19 -5.68 3.93
C ALA A 90 5.06 -4.67 2.80
N ASP A 91 6.21 -4.23 2.29
CA ASP A 91 6.27 -3.44 1.07
C ASP A 91 5.82 -4.31 -0.12
N VAL A 92 4.95 -3.77 -0.97
CA VAL A 92 4.57 -4.43 -2.23
C VAL A 92 5.82 -4.70 -3.07
N ALA A 93 5.87 -5.83 -3.80
CA ALA A 93 7.05 -6.28 -4.55
C ALA A 93 7.78 -5.21 -5.37
N TRP A 94 7.05 -4.23 -5.91
CA TRP A 94 7.55 -3.16 -6.77
C TRP A 94 7.68 -1.79 -6.09
N GLN A 95 7.53 -1.72 -4.75
CA GLN A 95 7.63 -0.48 -3.96
C GLN A 95 8.56 -0.62 -2.75
N GLY A 96 9.00 0.51 -2.22
CA GLY A 96 9.74 0.53 -0.95
C GLY A 96 11.04 -0.28 -1.02
N GLN A 97 11.34 -1.02 0.04
CA GLN A 97 12.51 -1.89 0.10
C GLN A 97 12.35 -3.16 -0.76
N SER A 98 11.13 -3.70 -0.89
CA SER A 98 10.86 -4.81 -1.81
C SER A 98 11.21 -4.43 -3.26
N GLY A 99 10.80 -3.23 -3.70
CA GLY A 99 11.12 -2.72 -5.04
C GLY A 99 12.62 -2.59 -5.29
N VAL A 100 13.38 -2.14 -4.29
CA VAL A 100 14.85 -2.07 -4.37
C VAL A 100 15.46 -3.47 -4.49
N LEU A 101 14.97 -4.45 -3.72
CA LEU A 101 15.46 -5.83 -3.79
C LEU A 101 15.18 -6.48 -5.15
N ASN A 102 14.10 -6.07 -5.80
CA ASN A 102 13.62 -6.68 -7.04
C ASN A 102 13.98 -5.87 -8.30
N GLU A 103 14.75 -4.79 -8.18
CA GLU A 103 14.96 -3.81 -9.27
C GLU A 103 15.37 -4.46 -10.60
N ALA A 104 16.16 -5.53 -10.58
CA ALA A 104 16.58 -6.26 -11.78
C ALA A 104 15.51 -7.22 -12.35
N ASN A 105 14.51 -7.61 -11.57
CA ASN A 105 13.53 -8.66 -11.89
C ASN A 105 12.09 -8.12 -12.05
N LEU A 106 11.86 -6.82 -11.80
CA LEU A 106 10.54 -6.19 -11.93
C LEU A 106 10.14 -6.02 -13.39
N GLY A 107 8.99 -6.57 -13.76
CA GLY A 107 8.35 -6.28 -15.04
C GLY A 107 7.48 -5.01 -14.99
N ASN A 108 6.72 -4.77 -16.05
CA ASN A 108 5.91 -3.56 -16.23
C ASN A 108 4.39 -3.78 -16.06
N ASP A 109 3.96 -4.96 -15.62
CA ASP A 109 2.55 -5.30 -15.43
C ASP A 109 2.26 -5.87 -14.03
N PRO A 110 2.43 -5.07 -12.96
CA PRO A 110 2.18 -5.53 -11.59
C PRO A 110 0.68 -5.61 -11.28
N SER A 111 0.27 -6.57 -10.42
CA SER A 111 -1.10 -6.67 -9.91
C SER A 111 -1.20 -6.44 -8.40
N TRP A 112 -2.27 -5.78 -7.95
CA TRP A 112 -2.57 -5.69 -6.52
C TRP A 112 -2.96 -7.05 -5.92
N SER A 113 -3.54 -7.93 -6.75
CA SER A 113 -3.94 -9.29 -6.36
C SER A 113 -2.74 -10.15 -5.95
N ASP A 114 -1.57 -9.89 -6.56
CA ASP A 114 -0.33 -10.54 -6.16
C ASP A 114 0.06 -10.17 -4.73
N HIS A 115 -0.08 -8.90 -4.33
CA HIS A 115 0.29 -8.53 -2.95
C HIS A 115 -0.67 -9.11 -1.90
N ALA A 116 -1.93 -9.35 -2.29
CA ALA A 116 -2.86 -10.05 -1.39
C ALA A 116 -2.39 -11.50 -1.14
N ARG A 117 -1.93 -12.14 -2.22
CA ARG A 117 -1.35 -13.47 -2.22
C ARG A 117 -0.05 -13.51 -1.40
N ASP A 118 0.82 -12.54 -1.62
CA ASP A 118 2.04 -12.29 -0.85
C ASP A 118 1.79 -12.11 0.67
N LEU A 119 0.78 -11.32 1.07
CA LEU A 119 0.44 -11.14 2.49
C LEU A 119 -0.13 -12.41 3.12
N LEU A 120 -0.94 -13.17 2.38
CA LEU A 120 -1.42 -14.48 2.84
C LEU A 120 -0.24 -15.46 3.01
N HIS A 121 0.71 -15.44 2.08
CA HIS A 121 1.94 -16.21 2.17
C HIS A 121 2.77 -15.81 3.40
N MET A 122 2.98 -14.51 3.63
CA MET A 122 3.68 -13.97 4.80
C MET A 122 3.08 -14.49 6.11
N VAL A 123 1.75 -14.46 6.25
CA VAL A 123 1.09 -14.97 7.47
C VAL A 123 1.38 -16.45 7.69
N ASN A 124 1.48 -17.25 6.64
CA ASN A 124 1.82 -18.67 6.73
C ASN A 124 3.30 -18.91 7.07
N VAL A 125 4.21 -18.15 6.44
CA VAL A 125 5.66 -18.22 6.70
C VAL A 125 5.95 -17.88 8.16
N PHE A 126 5.36 -16.79 8.66
CA PHE A 126 5.59 -16.28 10.02
C PHE A 126 4.46 -16.66 11.00
N ARG A 127 3.79 -17.80 10.77
CA ARG A 127 2.62 -18.24 11.57
C ARG A 127 2.88 -18.34 13.08
N ALA A 128 4.12 -18.58 13.48
CA ALA A 128 4.52 -18.65 14.88
C ALA A 128 4.43 -17.27 15.57
N ASP A 129 4.70 -16.20 14.82
CA ASP A 129 4.68 -14.82 15.29
C ASP A 129 3.35 -14.09 14.98
N LEU A 130 2.51 -14.66 14.12
CA LEU A 130 1.19 -14.16 13.73
C LEU A 130 0.02 -15.07 14.20
N PRO A 131 -0.08 -15.43 15.50
CA PRO A 131 -1.26 -16.13 16.00
C PRO A 131 -2.47 -15.19 16.06
N ARG A 132 -3.68 -15.78 16.02
CA ARG A 132 -4.93 -15.04 16.22
C ARG A 132 -5.02 -14.45 17.64
N PRO A 133 -5.70 -13.30 17.84
CA PRO A 133 -6.48 -12.55 16.84
C PRO A 133 -5.61 -11.69 15.92
N LEU A 134 -5.92 -11.74 14.61
CA LEU A 134 -5.30 -10.89 13.58
C LEU A 134 -6.27 -9.76 13.20
N VAL A 135 -5.77 -8.54 13.11
CA VAL A 135 -6.51 -7.35 12.65
C VAL A 135 -5.85 -6.79 11.39
N GLY A 136 -6.63 -6.60 10.34
CA GLY A 136 -6.16 -5.98 9.10
C GLY A 136 -6.19 -4.45 9.19
N VAL A 137 -5.15 -3.75 8.72
CA VAL A 137 -5.15 -2.28 8.58
C VAL A 137 -4.73 -1.89 7.17
N GLY A 138 -5.67 -1.44 6.34
CA GLY A 138 -5.40 -1.12 4.94
C GLY A 138 -5.61 0.36 4.66
N HIS A 139 -4.70 0.99 3.92
CA HIS A 139 -4.85 2.39 3.48
C HIS A 139 -4.91 2.46 1.96
N SER A 140 -5.87 3.21 1.39
CA SER A 140 -5.98 3.43 -0.05
C SER A 140 -6.05 2.08 -0.81
N PHE A 141 -5.15 1.81 -1.75
CA PHE A 141 -5.06 0.52 -2.44
C PHE A 141 -4.71 -0.66 -1.51
N GLY A 142 -3.99 -0.42 -0.40
CA GLY A 142 -3.72 -1.42 0.63
C GLY A 142 -4.99 -1.98 1.27
N ALA A 143 -6.07 -1.20 1.33
CA ALA A 143 -7.38 -1.70 1.76
C ALA A 143 -8.02 -2.64 0.73
N ALA A 144 -7.83 -2.37 -0.57
CA ALA A 144 -8.26 -3.25 -1.64
C ALA A 144 -7.50 -4.60 -1.55
N ILE A 145 -6.19 -4.54 -1.33
CA ILE A 145 -5.33 -5.71 -1.11
C ILE A 145 -5.82 -6.54 0.07
N LEU A 146 -6.01 -5.94 1.26
CA LEU A 146 -6.50 -6.69 2.44
C LEU A 146 -7.92 -7.23 2.25
N THR A 147 -8.76 -6.57 1.46
CA THR A 147 -10.07 -7.09 1.10
C THR A 147 -9.92 -8.40 0.31
N GLN A 148 -9.01 -8.46 -0.66
CA GLN A 148 -8.72 -9.69 -1.39
C GLN A 148 -8.17 -10.79 -0.47
N VAL A 149 -7.28 -10.46 0.46
CA VAL A 149 -6.79 -11.43 1.46
C VAL A 149 -7.96 -12.02 2.25
N ALA A 150 -8.89 -11.17 2.70
CA ALA A 150 -10.05 -11.58 3.45
C ALA A 150 -11.07 -12.38 2.61
N LEU A 151 -11.17 -12.12 1.30
CA LEU A 151 -11.98 -12.91 0.38
C LEU A 151 -11.37 -14.31 0.14
N MET A 152 -10.05 -14.40 -0.03
CA MET A 152 -9.33 -15.67 -0.14
C MET A 152 -9.39 -16.49 1.14
N HIS A 153 -9.26 -15.85 2.31
CA HIS A 153 -9.33 -16.52 3.61
C HIS A 153 -10.30 -15.81 4.57
N PRO A 154 -11.62 -16.09 4.49
CA PRO A 154 -12.67 -15.37 5.23
C PRO A 154 -12.66 -15.48 6.76
N ARG A 155 -11.73 -16.25 7.34
CA ARG A 155 -11.55 -16.43 8.78
C ARG A 155 -10.21 -15.91 9.29
N LEU A 156 -9.38 -15.34 8.41
CA LEU A 156 -8.03 -14.90 8.74
C LEU A 156 -8.08 -13.73 9.73
N PHE A 157 -8.75 -12.65 9.34
CA PHE A 157 -8.90 -11.47 10.17
C PHE A 157 -10.13 -11.58 11.09
N THR A 158 -9.95 -11.17 12.34
CA THR A 158 -11.05 -11.00 13.29
C THR A 158 -11.87 -9.76 12.92
N THR A 159 -11.20 -8.69 12.51
CA THR A 159 -11.79 -7.43 12.01
C THR A 159 -10.76 -6.69 11.18
N MET A 160 -11.18 -5.69 10.41
CA MET A 160 -10.29 -4.84 9.61
C MET A 160 -10.61 -3.36 9.81
N VAL A 161 -9.61 -2.51 9.61
CA VAL A 161 -9.70 -1.06 9.66
C VAL A 161 -9.18 -0.50 8.34
N TYR A 162 -10.02 0.23 7.62
CA TYR A 162 -9.71 0.81 6.33
C TYR A 162 -9.60 2.32 6.43
N LEU A 163 -8.43 2.83 6.03
CA LEU A 163 -8.12 4.23 5.94
C LEU A 163 -8.30 4.65 4.48
N ASP A 164 -9.24 5.54 4.20
CA ASP A 164 -9.52 6.11 2.89
C ASP A 164 -9.43 5.10 1.72
N PRO A 165 -10.19 3.99 1.79
CA PRO A 165 -9.97 2.83 0.92
C PRO A 165 -10.35 3.07 -0.54
N VAL A 166 -9.57 2.48 -1.45
CA VAL A 166 -9.88 2.46 -2.89
C VAL A 166 -10.67 1.17 -3.21
N LEU A 167 -11.96 1.18 -2.88
CA LEU A 167 -12.90 0.07 -3.13
C LEU A 167 -13.99 0.44 -4.15
N HIS A 168 -13.92 1.64 -4.70
CA HIS A 168 -14.82 2.11 -5.74
C HIS A 168 -14.11 3.22 -6.50
N PHE A 169 -13.94 3.06 -7.81
CA PHE A 169 -13.61 4.18 -8.68
C PHE A 169 -14.92 4.74 -9.20
N ASN A 170 -15.12 6.05 -9.06
CA ASN A 170 -16.22 6.70 -9.76
C ASN A 170 -15.86 6.72 -11.26
N ILE A 171 -16.31 5.73 -12.02
CA ILE A 171 -16.05 5.58 -13.47
C ILE A 171 -16.74 6.71 -14.28
N GLY A 172 -17.47 7.62 -13.62
CA GLY A 172 -18.13 8.78 -14.22
C GLY A 172 -17.49 10.15 -13.94
N GLY A 173 -16.29 10.22 -13.36
CA GLY A 173 -15.55 11.48 -13.20
C GLY A 173 -15.02 12.03 -14.54
N PRO A 174 -14.73 13.33 -14.67
CA PRO A 174 -14.33 13.92 -15.94
C PRO A 174 -13.13 13.17 -16.53
N ALA A 175 -13.20 12.94 -17.84
CA ALA A 175 -12.17 12.32 -18.65
C ALA A 175 -10.77 12.83 -18.27
N PHE A 176 -9.83 11.91 -18.07
CA PHE A 176 -8.38 12.11 -18.18
C PHE A 176 -7.82 13.49 -17.77
N GLY A 177 -7.12 13.57 -16.63
CA GLY A 177 -6.20 14.69 -16.40
C GLY A 177 -5.86 15.08 -14.95
N ASP A 178 -6.69 14.76 -13.94
CA ASP A 178 -6.54 15.33 -12.59
C ASP A 178 -6.62 14.31 -11.42
N GLY A 179 -6.64 13.01 -11.71
CA GLY A 179 -6.73 11.96 -10.71
C GLY A 179 -5.47 11.82 -9.84
N PRO A 180 -5.57 11.16 -8.67
CA PRO A 180 -4.41 10.84 -7.84
C PRO A 180 -3.33 10.02 -8.56
N LEU A 181 -3.73 9.24 -9.57
CA LEU A 181 -2.86 8.34 -10.33
C LEU A 181 -1.97 9.12 -11.32
N GLU A 182 -2.56 10.00 -12.13
CA GLU A 182 -1.86 10.86 -13.08
C GLU A 182 -0.90 11.81 -12.34
N ARG A 183 -1.37 12.42 -11.25
CA ARG A 183 -0.52 13.25 -10.38
C ARG A 183 0.58 12.48 -9.68
N SER A 184 0.54 11.15 -9.67
CA SER A 184 1.63 10.31 -9.17
C SER A 184 2.62 9.98 -10.29
N ALA A 185 2.15 9.76 -11.51
CA ALA A 185 2.98 9.47 -12.67
C ALA A 185 3.96 10.59 -13.04
N VAL A 186 3.57 11.86 -12.85
CA VAL A 186 4.40 13.03 -13.18
C VAL A 186 5.16 13.64 -12.00
N ARG A 187 5.23 12.95 -10.86
CA ARG A 187 5.92 13.50 -9.67
C ARG A 187 7.41 13.56 -9.93
N ARG A 188 8.01 14.68 -9.50
CA ARG A 188 9.46 14.77 -9.39
C ARG A 188 9.97 13.71 -8.42
N ASP A 189 10.90 12.93 -8.92
CA ASP A 189 11.50 11.77 -8.28
C ASP A 189 13.03 11.90 -8.14
N HIS A 190 13.66 12.94 -8.69
CA HIS A 190 15.11 13.18 -8.62
C HIS A 190 15.48 14.52 -7.94
N TRP A 191 16.48 14.49 -7.05
CA TRP A 191 17.03 15.68 -6.39
C TRP A 191 18.57 15.70 -6.38
N PRO A 192 19.20 16.88 -6.49
CA PRO A 192 20.67 17.03 -6.46
C PRO A 192 21.33 16.63 -5.12
N SER A 193 20.54 16.53 -4.06
CA SER A 193 20.99 16.01 -2.76
C SER A 193 19.78 15.74 -1.87
N ARG A 194 19.98 14.90 -0.85
CA ARG A 194 18.99 14.73 0.24
C ARG A 194 18.63 16.04 0.94
N ALA A 195 19.60 16.96 1.11
CA ALA A 195 19.34 18.27 1.71
C ALA A 195 18.43 19.14 0.82
N ALA A 196 18.68 19.14 -0.50
CA ALA A 196 17.84 19.86 -1.47
C ALA A 196 16.42 19.26 -1.53
N ALA A 197 16.30 17.93 -1.50
CA ALA A 197 15.02 17.24 -1.41
C ALA A 197 14.25 17.64 -0.15
N ALA A 198 14.89 17.59 1.02
CA ALA A 198 14.28 17.97 2.29
C ALA A 198 13.78 19.42 2.29
N ALA A 199 14.57 20.35 1.75
CA ALA A 199 14.19 21.75 1.62
C ALA A 199 13.01 21.93 0.64
N ALA A 200 12.96 21.16 -0.46
CA ALA A 200 11.85 21.17 -1.40
C ALA A 200 10.56 20.63 -0.77
N PHE A 201 10.64 19.50 -0.05
CA PHE A 201 9.50 18.90 0.63
C PHE A 201 8.90 19.85 1.68
N ARG A 202 9.74 20.46 2.52
CA ARG A 202 9.26 21.40 3.55
C ARG A 202 8.60 22.67 2.99
N ARG A 203 8.97 23.11 1.79
CA ARG A 203 8.35 24.28 1.12
C ARG A 203 7.07 23.93 0.34
N SER A 204 6.85 22.65 0.04
CA SER A 204 5.74 22.24 -0.81
C SER A 204 4.40 22.34 -0.05
N PRO A 205 3.39 23.02 -0.62
CA PRO A 205 2.05 23.05 -0.04
C PRO A 205 1.43 21.66 0.17
N PHE A 206 1.82 20.67 -0.63
CA PHE A 206 1.32 19.30 -0.51
C PHE A 206 1.74 18.64 0.80
N TYR A 207 2.99 18.81 1.23
CA TYR A 207 3.50 18.23 2.47
C TYR A 207 3.21 19.11 3.69
N ALA A 208 2.82 20.37 3.50
CA ALA A 208 2.53 21.30 4.60
C ALA A 208 1.36 20.86 5.49
N THR A 209 0.46 20.02 4.97
CA THR A 209 -0.69 19.47 5.72
C THR A 209 -0.38 18.15 6.43
N TRP A 210 0.81 17.57 6.23
CA TRP A 210 1.19 16.31 6.85
C TRP A 210 1.56 16.51 8.32
N ASP A 211 1.39 15.45 9.13
CA ASP A 211 1.98 15.42 10.47
C ASP A 211 3.51 15.58 10.33
N PRO A 212 4.15 16.52 11.06
CA PRO A 212 5.59 16.75 10.97
C PRO A 212 6.43 15.48 11.20
N ARG A 213 5.99 14.57 12.07
CA ARG A 213 6.67 13.29 12.33
C ARG A 213 6.68 12.41 11.08
N VAL A 214 5.59 12.40 10.32
CA VAL A 214 5.47 11.66 9.06
C VAL A 214 6.37 12.29 7.99
N LEU A 215 6.38 13.62 7.89
CA LEU A 215 7.28 14.32 6.96
C LEU A 215 8.77 14.09 7.29
N ASP A 216 9.13 14.01 8.56
CA ASP A 216 10.51 13.70 8.96
C ASP A 216 10.89 12.26 8.59
N VAL A 217 9.98 11.29 8.76
CA VAL A 217 10.18 9.90 8.28
C VAL A 217 10.30 9.89 6.75
N TRP A 218 9.48 10.65 6.03
CA TRP A 218 9.55 10.79 4.58
C TRP A 218 10.90 11.34 4.11
N ILE A 219 11.40 12.40 4.74
CA ILE A 219 12.71 12.99 4.43
C ILE A 219 13.85 11.99 4.74
N ALA A 220 13.73 11.24 5.85
CA ALA A 220 14.77 10.32 6.28
C ALA A 220 14.86 9.08 5.38
N TYR A 221 13.72 8.47 5.04
CA TYR A 221 13.66 7.14 4.46
C TYR A 221 13.00 7.06 3.08
N GLY A 222 12.28 8.11 2.66
CA GLY A 222 11.62 8.18 1.36
C GLY A 222 12.57 8.38 0.18
N LEU A 223 13.87 8.58 0.45
CA LEU A 223 14.91 8.89 -0.52
C LEU A 223 15.98 7.79 -0.53
N ARG A 224 16.43 7.36 -1.70
CA ARG A 224 17.63 6.52 -1.89
C ARG A 224 18.72 7.23 -2.67
N PRO A 225 20.01 6.89 -2.46
CA PRO A 225 21.07 7.28 -3.37
C PRO A 225 20.76 6.83 -4.81
N LEU A 226 21.04 7.68 -5.80
CA LEU A 226 21.01 7.23 -7.20
C LEU A 226 22.18 6.30 -7.52
N PRO A 227 21.96 5.27 -8.36
CA PRO A 227 23.05 4.54 -9.01
C PRO A 227 23.98 5.49 -9.78
N ALA A 228 25.28 5.18 -9.83
CA ALA A 228 26.31 6.07 -10.39
C ALA A 228 26.16 6.33 -11.89
N ASP A 229 25.41 5.48 -12.59
CA ASP A 229 25.12 5.48 -14.01
C ASP A 229 23.87 6.32 -14.39
N VAL A 230 23.10 6.79 -13.41
CA VAL A 230 21.96 7.68 -13.67
C VAL A 230 22.43 9.13 -13.82
N PRO A 231 22.03 9.86 -14.89
CA PRO A 231 22.42 11.26 -15.08
C PRO A 231 22.03 12.15 -13.90
N LYS A 232 23.02 12.89 -13.35
CA LYS A 232 22.80 13.80 -12.23
C LYS A 232 21.80 14.90 -12.58
N ALA A 233 20.86 15.15 -11.67
CA ALA A 233 19.92 16.25 -11.81
C ALA A 233 20.65 17.60 -11.66
N GLY A 234 20.97 18.24 -12.79
CA GLY A 234 21.54 19.59 -12.84
C GLY A 234 23.06 19.64 -12.72
N GLY A 235 23.77 19.11 -13.72
CA GLY A 235 25.06 19.63 -14.25
C GLY A 235 26.20 20.01 -13.30
N SER A 236 26.19 19.60 -12.03
CA SER A 236 27.21 19.98 -11.04
C SER A 236 28.02 18.77 -10.59
N SER A 237 29.34 18.91 -10.69
CA SER A 237 30.36 17.88 -10.48
C SER A 237 30.79 17.73 -9.02
N ASP A 238 29.89 17.96 -8.06
CA ASP A 238 30.21 17.79 -6.65
C ASP A 238 29.74 16.42 -6.16
N GLY A 239 30.64 15.71 -5.46
CA GLY A 239 30.51 14.31 -5.04
C GLY A 239 29.50 14.05 -3.91
N ALA A 240 28.34 14.71 -3.92
CA ALA A 240 27.24 14.42 -3.01
C ALA A 240 26.29 13.39 -3.63
N SER A 241 25.89 12.38 -2.85
CA SER A 241 24.96 11.34 -3.27
C SER A 241 23.57 11.94 -3.58
N ASP A 242 23.17 11.88 -4.84
CA ASP A 242 21.85 12.32 -5.32
C ASP A 242 20.73 11.48 -4.69
N GLY A 243 19.55 12.06 -4.52
CA GLY A 243 18.39 11.36 -3.94
C GLY A 243 17.33 11.05 -4.99
N SER A 244 16.84 9.81 -5.05
CA SER A 244 15.63 9.43 -5.78
C SER A 244 14.54 8.92 -4.83
N SER A 245 13.26 9.16 -5.14
CA SER A 245 12.17 8.63 -4.32
C SER A 245 12.00 7.14 -4.54
N ASN A 246 11.85 6.35 -3.48
CA ASN A 246 11.57 4.90 -3.54
C ASN A 246 10.18 4.54 -4.10
N GLY A 247 9.40 5.52 -4.53
CA GLY A 247 8.05 5.33 -5.04
C GLY A 247 8.14 5.24 -6.55
N SER A 248 8.35 4.03 -7.07
CA SER A 248 8.07 3.76 -8.48
C SER A 248 6.60 4.08 -8.68
N SER A 249 6.34 5.11 -9.48
CA SER A 249 5.00 5.51 -9.90
C SER A 249 4.31 4.29 -10.51
N ASP A 250 3.03 4.10 -10.22
CA ASP A 250 2.11 3.16 -10.92
C ASP A 250 1.98 3.43 -12.44
N GLY A 251 2.88 4.20 -13.04
CA GLY A 251 2.87 4.48 -14.46
C GLY A 251 3.41 3.28 -15.24
N PRO A 252 2.75 2.86 -16.33
CA PRO A 252 3.42 2.01 -17.30
C PRO A 252 4.70 2.74 -17.72
N SER A 253 5.85 2.05 -17.67
CA SER A 253 7.04 2.52 -18.35
C SER A 253 6.68 2.70 -19.83
N ASP A 254 7.02 3.86 -20.38
CA ASP A 254 6.72 4.34 -21.74
C ASP A 254 7.43 3.51 -22.85
N ASP A 255 7.86 2.29 -22.53
CA ASP A 255 8.26 1.30 -23.50
C ASP A 255 7.00 0.59 -24.01
N GLY A 256 6.35 1.24 -24.98
CA GLY A 256 5.49 0.52 -25.92
C GLY A 256 6.20 -0.74 -26.45
N PRO A 257 5.46 -1.77 -26.88
CA PRO A 257 6.06 -3.03 -27.32
C PRO A 257 7.15 -2.73 -28.36
N LYS A 258 8.41 -2.99 -28.00
CA LYS A 258 9.49 -3.01 -28.97
C LYS A 258 9.11 -4.08 -29.99
N GLU A 259 8.80 -3.63 -31.20
CA GLU A 259 8.45 -4.49 -32.33
C GLU A 259 9.47 -5.62 -32.42
N GLY A 260 9.04 -6.86 -32.18
CA GLY A 260 9.95 -8.00 -32.20
C GLY A 260 9.42 -9.32 -31.68
N HIS A 261 8.36 -9.33 -30.86
CA HIS A 261 7.77 -10.58 -30.36
C HIS A 261 6.37 -10.75 -30.91
N SER A 262 6.18 -11.82 -31.70
CA SER A 262 4.91 -12.19 -32.34
C SER A 262 3.76 -12.21 -31.33
N GLU A 263 2.61 -11.69 -31.74
CA GLU A 263 1.32 -11.61 -31.02
C GLU A 263 0.74 -12.96 -30.52
N GLN A 264 1.52 -14.04 -30.57
CA GLN A 264 1.05 -15.41 -30.43
C GLN A 264 1.20 -15.99 -29.01
N ASP A 265 1.75 -15.23 -28.06
CA ASP A 265 1.94 -15.64 -26.66
C ASP A 265 1.00 -14.94 -25.66
N CYS A 266 0.07 -14.11 -26.16
CA CYS A 266 -1.01 -13.57 -25.36
C CYS A 266 -2.07 -14.65 -25.15
N ASP A 267 -1.96 -15.41 -24.06
CA ASP A 267 -3.06 -16.26 -23.61
C ASP A 267 -4.26 -15.38 -23.23
N THR A 268 -5.13 -15.13 -24.20
CA THR A 268 -6.35 -14.32 -24.08
C THR A 268 -7.40 -14.93 -23.13
N THR A 269 -7.10 -16.03 -22.45
CA THR A 269 -8.05 -16.72 -21.57
C THR A 269 -8.09 -16.20 -20.13
N THR A 270 -7.09 -15.42 -19.69
CA THR A 270 -7.04 -14.84 -18.32
C THR A 270 -7.56 -13.42 -18.22
N THR A 271 -7.81 -12.74 -19.35
CA THR A 271 -8.47 -11.43 -19.33
C THR A 271 -9.96 -11.63 -19.09
N THR A 272 -10.40 -11.52 -17.84
CA THR A 272 -11.84 -11.54 -17.51
C THR A 272 -12.59 -10.55 -18.41
N ALA A 273 -13.76 -10.94 -18.91
CA ALA A 273 -14.65 -10.16 -19.78
C ALA A 273 -15.03 -8.75 -19.27
N ALA A 274 -14.57 -8.34 -18.08
CA ALA A 274 -14.61 -6.98 -17.56
C ALA A 274 -13.59 -6.03 -18.21
N ALA A 275 -12.65 -6.53 -19.02
CA ALA A 275 -11.75 -5.68 -19.83
C ALA A 275 -12.48 -4.93 -20.94
N ASP A 276 -13.57 -5.49 -21.48
CA ASP A 276 -14.30 -4.90 -22.62
C ASP A 276 -15.21 -3.72 -22.24
N SER A 277 -15.47 -3.46 -20.95
CA SER A 277 -16.40 -2.41 -20.52
C SER A 277 -15.74 -1.18 -19.89
N SER A 278 -14.41 -1.13 -19.77
CA SER A 278 -13.72 0.05 -19.24
C SER A 278 -13.23 0.91 -20.39
N PRO A 279 -13.59 2.21 -20.46
CA PRO A 279 -13.10 3.07 -21.53
C PRO A 279 -11.58 3.06 -21.51
N VAL A 280 -11.00 2.70 -22.65
CA VAL A 280 -9.57 2.59 -22.91
C VAL A 280 -8.87 3.82 -22.37
N GLY A 281 -8.30 3.65 -21.20
CA GLY A 281 -7.50 4.64 -20.53
C GLY A 281 -6.12 4.05 -20.29
N MET A 282 -5.06 4.85 -20.44
CA MET A 282 -3.66 4.44 -20.27
C MET A 282 -3.30 3.83 -18.90
N LEU A 283 -4.25 3.70 -17.98
CA LEU A 283 -4.09 3.26 -16.59
C LEU A 283 -5.25 2.35 -16.17
N TYR A 284 -5.44 1.22 -16.88
CA TYR A 284 -6.43 0.20 -16.54
C TYR A 284 -6.05 -0.55 -15.24
N ARG A 285 -7.02 -0.69 -14.32
CA ARG A 285 -6.88 -1.44 -13.06
C ARG A 285 -8.13 -2.30 -12.80
N PRO A 286 -8.13 -3.59 -13.19
CA PRO A 286 -9.29 -4.48 -13.08
C PRO A 286 -9.64 -4.86 -11.64
N GLU A 287 -8.73 -4.66 -10.69
CA GLU A 287 -8.87 -5.19 -9.34
C GLU A 287 -10.03 -4.54 -8.60
N VAL A 288 -10.20 -3.21 -8.73
CA VAL A 288 -11.21 -2.49 -7.94
C VAL A 288 -12.63 -2.88 -8.32
N PRO A 289 -13.06 -2.89 -9.59
CA PRO A 289 -14.38 -3.41 -9.97
C PRO A 289 -14.62 -4.85 -9.49
N THR A 290 -13.62 -5.72 -9.64
CA THR A 290 -13.70 -7.13 -9.23
C THR A 290 -13.89 -7.28 -7.72
N ILE A 291 -13.09 -6.57 -6.93
CA ILE A 291 -13.20 -6.54 -5.46
C ILE A 291 -14.57 -5.99 -5.04
N THR A 292 -15.01 -4.89 -5.66
CA THR A 292 -16.30 -4.25 -5.40
C THR A 292 -17.45 -5.25 -5.54
N ALA A 293 -17.46 -6.03 -6.63
CA ALA A 293 -18.49 -7.03 -6.90
C ALA A 293 -18.52 -8.16 -5.85
N GLN A 294 -17.38 -8.44 -5.20
CA GLN A 294 -17.24 -9.51 -4.21
C GLN A 294 -17.47 -9.06 -2.76
N LEU A 295 -17.61 -7.76 -2.48
CA LEU A 295 -17.82 -7.25 -1.11
C LEU A 295 -19.00 -7.88 -0.36
N PRO A 296 -20.13 -8.26 -0.99
CA PRO A 296 -21.20 -8.99 -0.30
C PRO A 296 -20.74 -10.33 0.34
N HIS A 297 -19.61 -10.88 -0.10
CA HIS A 297 -19.02 -12.11 0.44
C HIS A 297 -17.96 -11.85 1.51
N LEU A 298 -17.61 -10.59 1.78
CA LEU A 298 -16.63 -10.22 2.80
C LEU A 298 -17.18 -10.53 4.20
N ARG A 299 -16.52 -11.43 4.91
CA ARG A 299 -16.95 -11.90 6.24
C ARG A 299 -16.47 -11.07 7.44
N PRO A 300 -15.19 -10.66 7.54
CA PRO A 300 -14.77 -9.86 8.68
C PRO A 300 -15.47 -8.51 8.69
N GLY A 301 -15.81 -8.01 9.88
CA GLY A 301 -16.28 -6.64 10.07
C GLY A 301 -15.20 -5.64 9.66
N VAL A 302 -15.62 -4.47 9.15
CA VAL A 302 -14.73 -3.44 8.63
C VAL A 302 -15.09 -2.07 9.23
N CYS A 303 -14.14 -1.45 9.92
CA CYS A 303 -14.23 -0.05 10.31
C CYS A 303 -13.67 0.83 9.20
N TYR A 304 -14.50 1.68 8.63
CA TYR A 304 -14.10 2.61 7.56
C TYR A 304 -13.80 4.00 8.15
N VAL A 305 -12.59 4.49 7.91
CA VAL A 305 -12.12 5.82 8.33
C VAL A 305 -11.84 6.63 7.06
N PHE A 306 -12.62 7.68 6.86
CA PHE A 306 -12.47 8.57 5.70
C PHE A 306 -11.95 9.94 6.14
N GLY A 307 -11.04 10.51 5.35
CA GLY A 307 -10.63 11.91 5.52
C GLY A 307 -11.81 12.84 5.25
N GLY A 308 -12.09 13.79 6.14
CA GLY A 308 -13.24 14.69 6.02
C GLY A 308 -13.31 15.43 4.67
N THR A 309 -12.14 15.78 4.14
CA THR A 309 -11.92 16.48 2.86
C THR A 309 -11.39 15.57 1.74
N SER A 310 -11.34 14.25 1.93
CA SER A 310 -10.81 13.34 0.91
C SER A 310 -11.72 13.29 -0.32
N GLY A 311 -11.12 13.48 -1.49
CA GLY A 311 -11.76 13.29 -2.79
C GLY A 311 -11.96 11.83 -3.18
N LEU A 312 -11.30 10.87 -2.50
CA LEU A 312 -11.59 9.44 -2.64
C LEU A 312 -12.85 9.05 -1.85
N ALA A 313 -13.25 9.89 -0.90
CA ALA A 313 -14.37 9.69 -0.02
C ALA A 313 -15.53 10.64 -0.36
N GLU A 314 -15.94 10.73 -1.62
CA GLU A 314 -17.12 11.52 -1.97
C GLU A 314 -18.36 11.07 -1.16
N PRO A 315 -19.34 11.95 -0.90
CA PRO A 315 -20.51 11.59 -0.12
C PRO A 315 -21.23 10.32 -0.61
N ALA A 316 -21.21 10.05 -1.92
CA ALA A 316 -21.75 8.82 -2.50
C ALA A 316 -20.94 7.58 -2.09
N ALA A 317 -19.61 7.60 -2.22
CA ALA A 317 -18.73 6.51 -1.80
C ALA A 317 -18.84 6.22 -0.29
N ARG A 318 -18.92 7.28 0.54
CA ARG A 318 -19.14 7.14 1.99
C ARG A 318 -20.49 6.50 2.32
N ARG A 319 -21.56 6.86 1.59
CA ARG A 319 -22.90 6.26 1.76
C ARG A 319 -22.89 4.80 1.35
N TRP A 320 -22.25 4.47 0.24
CA TRP A 320 -22.16 3.10 -0.26
C TRP A 320 -21.42 2.18 0.74
N CYS A 321 -20.31 2.62 1.32
CA CYS A 321 -19.60 1.87 2.37
C CYS A 321 -20.43 1.70 3.66
N ARG A 322 -21.41 2.59 3.91
CA ARG A 322 -22.35 2.44 5.04
C ARG A 322 -23.45 1.42 4.75
N THR A 323 -23.81 1.23 3.48
CA THR A 323 -24.85 0.27 3.07
C THR A 323 -24.31 -1.14 2.84
N SER A 324 -23.00 -1.30 2.61
CA SER A 324 -22.35 -2.62 2.66
C SER A 324 -22.33 -3.13 4.11
N ALA A 325 -22.81 -4.34 4.33
CA ALA A 325 -23.21 -4.93 5.62
C ALA A 325 -22.09 -5.14 6.69
N THR A 326 -20.94 -4.48 6.58
CA THR A 326 -19.76 -4.71 7.44
C THR A 326 -19.32 -3.48 8.25
N TRP A 327 -20.12 -2.42 8.37
CA TRP A 327 -19.68 -1.12 8.91
C TRP A 327 -19.60 -1.02 10.46
N CYS A 328 -18.53 -0.41 10.98
CA CYS A 328 -18.43 0.12 12.36
C CYS A 328 -18.00 1.62 12.38
N ARG A 329 -18.72 2.45 13.15
CA ARG A 329 -18.57 3.92 13.22
C ARG A 329 -17.32 4.36 14.01
N TRP A 330 -16.53 5.27 13.44
CA TRP A 330 -15.75 6.22 14.25
C TRP A 330 -15.74 7.60 13.58
N SER A 331 -16.17 8.62 14.30
CA SER A 331 -16.12 10.03 13.89
C SER A 331 -15.44 10.80 15.02
N GLY A 332 -14.19 11.23 14.79
CA GLY A 332 -13.44 12.08 15.72
C GLY A 332 -14.12 13.43 15.98
N PRO A 333 -13.66 14.19 16.98
CA PRO A 333 -14.42 15.31 17.54
C PRO A 333 -14.53 16.46 16.55
N GLY A 334 -15.77 16.80 16.18
CA GLY A 334 -16.04 17.94 15.30
C GLY A 334 -17.48 18.04 14.77
N TYR A 335 -18.29 16.97 14.76
CA TYR A 335 -19.66 17.04 14.23
C TYR A 335 -20.68 16.15 14.94
N ALA A 336 -21.90 16.69 14.99
CA ALA A 336 -23.06 16.29 15.76
C ALA A 336 -23.60 14.87 15.49
N SER A 337 -24.25 14.36 16.54
CA SER A 337 -24.98 13.11 16.67
C SER A 337 -26.11 12.98 15.62
N ASN A 338 -26.51 11.78 15.19
CA ASN A 338 -27.44 10.96 15.96
C ASN A 338 -27.49 9.49 15.51
N ALA A 339 -27.64 8.66 16.55
CA ALA A 339 -28.42 7.43 16.68
C ALA A 339 -28.23 6.27 15.69
N LEU A 340 -27.66 5.21 16.27
CA LEU A 340 -28.03 3.82 16.03
C LEU A 340 -29.56 3.62 16.03
N LYS A 341 -30.05 2.81 15.08
CA LYS A 341 -31.04 1.77 15.33
C LYS A 341 -30.56 0.51 14.65
#